data_AF-A0A7V2V2X1-F1
#
_entry.id   AF-A0A7V2V2X1-F1
#
_cell.length_a   1.000
_cell.length_b   1.000
_cell.length_c   1.000
_cell.angle_alpha   90.00
_cell.angle_beta   90.00
_cell.angle_gamma   90.00
#
_symmetry.space_group_name_H-M   'P 1'
#
loop_
_entity.id
_entity.type
_entity.pdbx_description
1 polymer ?
#
loop_
_entity_poly.entity_id
_entity_poly.type
_entity_poly.pdbx_seq_one_letter_code
_entity_poly.pdbx_strand_id
1 'polypeptide(L)'
;MKKAYGTYEIAGMCNVAPPTVGRWIDEGKLPFFTTGGGHRRVLAADLLAFMKAHNIPLPPSLSTPEAKRPTILIVDDEPQSLEMLVDFVRELRPGSDIQTAQDGFDAGRKTAQLRPSLLILDLNLPGIDGFDVCRMIRRDPDLAGTRILAVTGYNLEVSEAKALAAGADAFLGKPFDVAALSARLDALCGTGVGPA
;
A
#
# COMPACT_ATOMS: atom_id res chain seq x y z
N MET A 1 1.38 19.78 -6.56
CA MET A 1 0.63 20.34 -7.70
C MET A 1 -0.08 19.22 -8.44
N LYS A 2 -1.33 19.39 -8.85
CA LYS A 2 -2.04 18.39 -9.67
C LYS A 2 -1.46 18.40 -11.10
N LYS A 3 -1.11 17.24 -11.63
CA LYS A 3 -0.53 17.10 -12.99
C LYS A 3 -1.60 17.44 -14.04
N ALA A 4 -1.23 18.22 -15.06
CA ALA A 4 -2.13 18.64 -16.14
C ALA A 4 -1.42 18.54 -17.50
N TYR A 5 -2.19 18.26 -18.55
CA TYR A 5 -1.70 18.01 -19.90
C TYR A 5 -2.31 18.99 -20.90
N GLY A 6 -1.52 19.40 -21.89
CA GLY A 6 -1.98 20.20 -23.03
C GLY A 6 -2.58 19.33 -24.14
N THR A 7 -3.29 19.96 -25.07
CA THR A 7 -3.98 19.26 -26.18
C THR A 7 -3.04 18.41 -27.04
N TYR A 8 -1.83 18.89 -27.32
CA TYR A 8 -0.83 18.13 -28.08
C TYR A 8 -0.33 16.89 -27.33
N GLU A 9 -0.11 16.99 -26.02
CA GLU A 9 0.35 15.88 -25.19
C GLU A 9 -0.72 14.78 -25.15
N ILE A 10 -1.99 15.18 -24.98
CA ILE A 10 -3.15 14.29 -24.98
C ILE A 10 -3.32 13.61 -26.34
N ALA A 11 -3.12 14.36 -27.43
CA ALA A 11 -3.24 13.83 -28.79
C ALA A 11 -2.22 12.70 -29.03
N GLY A 12 -0.96 12.92 -28.62
CA GLY A 12 0.07 11.88 -28.67
C GLY A 12 -0.26 10.67 -27.80
N MET A 13 -0.78 10.90 -26.60
CA MET A 13 -1.20 9.86 -25.65
C MET A 13 -2.32 8.96 -26.17
N CYS A 14 -3.31 9.54 -26.85
CA CYS A 14 -4.46 8.81 -27.38
C CYS A 14 -4.26 8.33 -28.83
N ASN A 15 -3.08 8.58 -29.43
CA ASN A 15 -2.81 8.33 -30.85
C ASN A 15 -3.86 8.94 -31.79
N VAL A 16 -4.22 10.21 -31.54
CA VAL A 16 -5.17 10.99 -32.36
C VAL A 16 -4.54 12.30 -32.83
N ALA A 17 -5.14 12.95 -33.81
CA ALA A 17 -4.71 14.28 -34.24
C ALA A 17 -5.05 15.35 -33.17
N PRO A 18 -4.21 16.38 -32.97
CA PRO A 18 -4.48 17.46 -32.00
C PRO A 18 -5.84 18.17 -32.12
N PRO A 19 -6.40 18.41 -33.34
CA PRO A 19 -7.74 18.96 -33.48
C PRO A 19 -8.83 18.09 -32.86
N THR A 20 -8.65 16.75 -32.82
CA THR A 20 -9.59 15.82 -32.21
C THR A 20 -9.76 16.08 -30.72
N VAL A 21 -8.65 16.36 -30.02
CA VAL A 21 -8.68 16.72 -28.59
C VAL A 21 -9.37 18.06 -28.38
N GLY A 22 -9.12 19.02 -29.26
CA GLY A 22 -9.84 20.30 -29.26
C GLY A 22 -11.35 20.08 -29.33
N ARG A 23 -11.80 19.21 -30.25
CA ARG A 23 -13.21 18.87 -30.40
C ARG A 23 -13.81 18.22 -29.16
N TRP A 24 -13.11 17.29 -28.50
CA TRP A 24 -13.60 16.71 -27.24
C TRP A 24 -13.84 17.76 -26.15
N ILE A 25 -12.95 18.75 -26.08
CA ILE A 25 -13.08 19.87 -25.14
C ILE A 25 -14.26 20.77 -25.53
N ASP A 26 -14.36 21.16 -26.80
CA ASP A 26 -15.40 22.07 -27.29
C ASP A 26 -16.80 21.43 -27.22
N GLU A 27 -16.89 20.11 -27.37
CA GLU A 27 -18.12 19.32 -27.15
C GLU A 27 -18.44 19.07 -25.67
N GLY A 28 -17.63 19.57 -24.74
CA GLY A 28 -17.83 19.42 -23.29
C GLY A 28 -17.53 18.02 -22.74
N LYS A 29 -16.92 17.14 -23.53
CA LYS A 29 -16.61 15.75 -23.14
C LYS A 29 -15.39 15.66 -22.24
N LEU A 30 -14.49 16.64 -22.33
CA LEU A 30 -13.25 16.67 -21.56
C LEU A 30 -13.12 18.01 -20.80
N PRO A 31 -13.26 17.99 -19.46
CA PRO A 31 -13.08 19.18 -18.63
C PRO A 31 -11.69 19.82 -18.83
N PHE A 32 -11.63 21.15 -18.84
CA PHE A 32 -10.38 21.86 -19.03
C PHE A 32 -10.35 23.19 -18.26
N PHE A 33 -9.15 23.74 -18.09
CA PHE A 33 -8.91 25.12 -17.69
C PHE A 33 -7.88 25.76 -18.62
N THR A 34 -7.74 27.07 -18.56
CA THR A 34 -6.73 27.80 -19.36
C THR A 34 -5.62 28.34 -18.46
N THR A 35 -4.38 28.28 -18.92
CA THR A 35 -3.29 29.03 -18.28
C THR A 35 -3.42 30.53 -18.59
N GLY A 36 -2.66 31.38 -17.89
CA GLY A 36 -2.63 32.83 -18.18
C GLY A 36 -2.23 33.18 -19.62
N GLY A 37 -1.58 32.27 -20.35
CA GLY A 37 -1.26 32.42 -21.78
C GLY A 37 -2.33 31.87 -22.74
N GLY A 38 -3.51 31.47 -22.26
CA GLY A 38 -4.63 30.99 -23.08
C GLY A 38 -4.55 29.53 -23.53
N HIS A 39 -3.52 28.77 -23.10
CA HIS A 39 -3.40 27.37 -23.47
C HIS A 39 -4.35 26.48 -22.64
N ARG A 40 -5.11 25.63 -23.32
CA ARG A 40 -6.00 24.64 -22.70
C ARG A 40 -5.18 23.58 -21.97
N ARG A 41 -5.61 23.27 -20.74
CA ARG A 41 -5.04 22.24 -19.86
C ARG A 41 -6.13 21.36 -19.31
N VAL A 42 -5.90 20.05 -19.32
CA VAL A 42 -6.78 19.03 -18.77
C VAL A 42 -6.07 18.37 -17.60
N LEU A 43 -6.73 18.22 -16.45
CA LEU A 43 -6.13 17.54 -15.30
C LEU A 43 -5.96 16.05 -15.62
N ALA A 44 -4.91 15.44 -15.07
CA ALA A 44 -4.64 14.01 -15.25
C ALA A 44 -5.83 13.12 -14.84
N ALA A 45 -6.55 13.51 -13.77
CA ALA A 45 -7.72 12.77 -13.28
C ALA A 45 -8.90 12.81 -14.27
N ASP A 46 -9.18 13.97 -14.86
CA ASP A 46 -10.28 14.13 -15.83
C ASP A 46 -9.99 13.39 -17.13
N LEU A 47 -8.74 13.43 -17.59
CA LEU A 47 -8.30 12.68 -18.76
C LEU A 47 -8.38 11.17 -18.53
N LEU A 48 -7.95 10.70 -17.37
CA LEU A 48 -8.06 9.29 -16.99
C LEU A 48 -9.54 8.83 -16.97
N ALA A 49 -10.43 9.64 -16.39
CA ALA A 49 -11.86 9.34 -16.34
C ALA A 49 -12.46 9.27 -17.76
N PHE A 50 -12.12 10.22 -18.63
CA PHE A 50 -12.55 10.23 -20.03
C PHE A 50 -12.07 8.98 -20.79
N MET A 51 -10.78 8.64 -20.69
CA MET A 51 -10.22 7.49 -21.41
C MET A 51 -10.87 6.17 -20.95
N LYS A 52 -11.12 6.01 -19.64
CA LYS A 52 -11.86 4.85 -19.11
C LYS A 52 -13.29 4.80 -19.63
N ALA A 53 -14.03 5.91 -19.59
CA ALA A 53 -15.43 5.97 -20.04
C ALA A 53 -15.58 5.66 -21.54
N HIS A 54 -14.56 5.95 -22.34
CA HIS A 54 -14.56 5.76 -23.79
C HIS A 54 -13.75 4.54 -24.25
N ASN A 55 -13.29 3.67 -23.34
CA ASN A 55 -12.47 2.49 -23.65
C ASN A 55 -11.21 2.81 -24.47
N ILE A 56 -10.59 3.96 -24.21
CA ILE A 56 -9.31 4.36 -24.83
C ILE A 56 -8.16 3.73 -24.02
N PRO A 57 -7.21 3.03 -24.66
CA PRO A 57 -6.05 2.45 -23.97
C PRO A 57 -5.27 3.51 -23.18
N LEU A 58 -4.99 3.22 -21.91
CA LEU A 58 -4.28 4.16 -21.03
C LEU A 58 -2.78 4.11 -21.31
N PRO A 59 -2.14 5.23 -21.68
CA PRO A 59 -0.70 5.26 -21.86
C PRO A 59 -0.01 5.18 -20.49
N PRO A 60 1.21 4.60 -20.42
CA PRO A 60 1.94 4.42 -19.15
C PRO A 60 2.15 5.71 -18.34
N SER A 61 2.14 6.87 -19.00
CA SER A 61 2.28 8.19 -18.40
C SER A 61 1.02 8.71 -17.68
N LEU A 62 -0.15 8.12 -18.00
CA LEU A 62 -1.47 8.41 -17.44
C LEU A 62 -2.08 7.25 -16.67
N SER A 63 -1.55 6.04 -16.85
CA SER A 63 -1.60 5.06 -15.78
C SER A 63 -1.15 5.80 -14.54
N THR A 64 -2.04 5.94 -13.55
CA THR A 64 -1.58 6.12 -12.17
C THR A 64 -0.37 5.21 -12.00
N PRO A 65 0.74 5.64 -11.37
CA PRO A 65 1.77 4.68 -11.01
C PRO A 65 1.00 3.51 -10.42
N GLU A 66 1.05 2.33 -11.06
CA GLU A 66 0.23 1.17 -10.67
C GLU A 66 0.23 1.21 -9.16
N ALA A 67 -0.92 1.49 -8.53
CA ALA A 67 -0.92 1.87 -7.13
C ALA A 67 -0.11 0.79 -6.42
N LYS A 68 1.12 1.13 -6.01
CA LYS A 68 2.16 0.12 -5.81
C LYS A 68 1.54 -0.84 -4.82
N ARG A 69 1.38 -2.11 -5.22
CA ARG A 69 0.64 -3.08 -4.41
C ARG A 69 1.18 -2.96 -2.98
N PRO A 70 0.33 -2.73 -1.98
CA PRO A 70 0.81 -2.52 -0.63
C PRO A 70 1.62 -3.75 -0.23
N THR A 71 2.90 -3.54 0.06
CA THR A 71 3.77 -4.63 0.48
C THR A 71 3.48 -4.91 1.94
N ILE A 72 3.18 -6.16 2.27
CA ILE A 72 3.00 -6.67 3.62
C ILE A 72 4.14 -7.64 3.90
N LEU A 73 4.95 -7.37 4.92
CA LEU A 73 6.02 -8.26 5.36
C LEU A 73 5.54 -9.04 6.59
N ILE A 74 5.62 -10.37 6.55
CA ILE A 74 5.28 -11.25 7.67
C ILE A 74 6.57 -11.91 8.18
N VAL A 75 6.82 -11.81 9.48
CA VAL A 75 8.04 -12.32 10.11
C VAL A 75 7.66 -13.29 11.23
N ASP A 76 8.00 -14.55 11.04
CA ASP A 76 7.70 -15.64 11.96
C ASP A 76 8.68 -16.80 11.68
N ASP A 77 9.37 -17.28 12.70
CA ASP A 77 10.36 -18.36 12.56
C ASP A 77 9.73 -19.75 12.48
N GLU A 78 8.45 -19.89 12.86
CA GLU A 78 7.72 -21.15 12.79
C GLU A 78 7.03 -21.29 11.42
N PRO A 79 7.47 -22.23 10.54
CA PRO A 79 6.98 -22.30 9.17
C PRO A 79 5.46 -22.50 9.05
N GLN A 80 4.85 -23.25 9.97
CA GLN A 80 3.42 -23.51 9.99
C GLN A 80 2.61 -22.26 10.34
N SER A 81 3.07 -21.49 11.33
CA SER A 81 2.46 -20.20 11.71
C SER A 81 2.60 -19.18 10.57
N LEU A 82 3.79 -19.12 9.95
CA LEU A 82 4.04 -18.25 8.81
C LEU A 82 3.14 -18.56 7.61
N GLU A 83 2.99 -19.83 7.24
CA GLU A 83 2.14 -20.27 6.13
C GLU A 83 0.66 -19.91 6.38
N MET A 84 0.17 -20.20 7.59
CA MET A 84 -1.19 -19.84 8.01
C MET A 84 -1.43 -18.32 7.93
N LEU A 85 -0.51 -17.51 8.45
CA LEU A 85 -0.60 -16.05 8.40
C LEU A 85 -0.61 -15.53 6.95
N VAL A 86 0.23 -16.09 6.09
CA VAL A 86 0.27 -15.73 4.67
C VAL A 86 -1.07 -16.01 4.01
N ASP A 87 -1.68 -17.17 4.25
CA ASP A 87 -2.96 -17.53 3.65
C ASP A 87 -4.10 -16.62 4.13
N PHE A 88 -4.18 -16.36 5.44
CA PHE A 88 -5.17 -15.44 5.98
C PHE A 88 -4.98 -14.01 5.45
N VAL A 89 -3.75 -13.50 5.41
CA VAL A 89 -3.49 -12.15 4.88
C VAL A 89 -3.82 -12.09 3.39
N ARG A 90 -3.53 -13.14 2.61
CA ARG A 90 -3.87 -13.19 1.19
C ARG A 90 -5.37 -13.13 0.94
N GLU A 91 -6.15 -13.83 1.76
CA GLU A 91 -7.62 -13.78 1.71
C GLU A 91 -8.16 -12.41 2.12
N LEU A 92 -7.65 -11.85 3.23
CA LEU A 92 -8.13 -10.59 3.80
C LEU A 92 -7.65 -9.34 3.06
N ARG A 93 -6.54 -9.42 2.32
CA ARG A 93 -5.90 -8.29 1.63
C ARG A 93 -5.55 -8.62 0.18
N PRO A 94 -6.55 -8.96 -0.65
CA PRO A 94 -6.32 -9.30 -2.05
C PRO A 94 -5.63 -8.15 -2.78
N GLY A 95 -4.65 -8.48 -3.62
CA GLY A 95 -3.86 -7.50 -4.38
C GLY A 95 -2.68 -6.89 -3.61
N SER A 96 -2.45 -7.27 -2.36
CA SER A 96 -1.21 -6.93 -1.65
C SER A 96 -0.03 -7.78 -2.13
N ASP A 97 1.17 -7.24 -2.03
CA ASP A 97 2.41 -7.99 -2.27
C ASP A 97 2.91 -8.56 -0.93
N ILE A 98 2.73 -9.86 -0.72
CA ILE A 98 3.07 -10.52 0.55
C ILE A 98 4.50 -11.05 0.47
N GLN A 99 5.32 -10.60 1.42
CA GLN A 99 6.71 -10.99 1.58
C GLN A 99 6.87 -11.62 2.96
N THR A 100 7.80 -12.57 3.10
CA THR A 100 8.01 -13.28 4.36
C THR A 100 9.46 -13.22 4.82
N ALA A 101 9.72 -13.40 6.11
CA ALA A 101 11.04 -13.65 6.66
C ALA A 101 10.93 -14.63 7.84
N GLN A 102 11.92 -15.51 8.01
CA GLN A 102 11.95 -16.53 9.07
C GLN A 102 13.02 -16.27 10.14
N ASP A 103 13.85 -15.27 9.93
CA ASP A 103 14.84 -14.82 10.88
C ASP A 103 14.91 -13.30 10.85
N GLY A 104 15.38 -12.69 11.94
CA GLY A 104 15.35 -11.25 12.02
C GLY A 104 16.44 -10.54 11.18
N PHE A 105 17.48 -11.25 10.69
CA PHE A 105 18.43 -10.65 9.73
C PHE A 105 17.75 -10.43 8.39
N ASP A 106 17.05 -11.43 7.87
CA ASP A 106 16.23 -11.32 6.67
C ASP A 106 15.09 -10.31 6.89
N ALA A 107 14.47 -10.30 8.08
CA ALA A 107 13.43 -9.32 8.42
C ALA A 107 13.96 -7.87 8.34
N GLY A 108 15.10 -7.58 8.95
CA GLY A 108 15.71 -6.25 8.93
C GLY A 108 16.10 -5.84 7.50
N ARG A 109 16.74 -6.75 6.76
CA ARG A 109 17.12 -6.53 5.35
C ARG A 109 15.90 -6.22 4.48
N LYS A 110 14.85 -7.04 4.57
CA LYS A 110 13.62 -6.86 3.78
C LYS A 110 12.86 -5.61 4.21
N THR A 111 12.83 -5.27 5.49
CA THR A 111 12.20 -4.03 5.97
C THR A 111 12.85 -2.81 5.34
N ALA A 112 14.19 -2.73 5.35
CA ALA A 112 14.93 -1.61 4.76
C ALA A 112 14.79 -1.53 3.23
N GLN A 113 14.80 -2.68 2.54
CA GLN A 113 14.73 -2.75 1.08
C GLN A 113 13.33 -2.49 0.54
N LEU A 114 12.31 -3.11 1.15
CA LEU A 114 10.94 -3.12 0.63
C LEU A 114 10.13 -1.94 1.14
N ARG A 115 10.45 -1.42 2.34
CA ARG A 115 9.70 -0.39 3.07
C ARG A 115 8.22 -0.75 3.13
N PRO A 116 7.88 -1.88 3.80
CA PRO A 116 6.55 -2.43 3.76
C PRO A 116 5.53 -1.45 4.34
N SER A 117 4.33 -1.44 3.79
CA SER A 117 3.21 -0.67 4.33
C SER A 117 2.71 -1.25 5.66
N LEU A 118 2.86 -2.56 5.83
CA LEU A 118 2.54 -3.28 7.06
C LEU A 118 3.61 -4.35 7.32
N LEU A 119 4.07 -4.40 8.56
CA LEU A 119 4.90 -5.45 9.12
C LEU A 119 4.08 -6.23 10.15
N ILE A 120 3.90 -7.53 9.93
CA ILE A 120 3.37 -8.46 10.93
C ILE A 120 4.58 -9.18 11.53
N LEU A 121 4.83 -8.96 12.82
CA LEU A 121 6.07 -9.37 13.48
C LEU A 121 5.77 -10.29 14.66
N ASP A 122 6.25 -11.54 14.63
CA ASP A 122 6.34 -12.32 15.85
C ASP A 122 7.39 -11.71 16.79
N LEU A 123 7.00 -11.48 18.05
CA LEU A 123 7.91 -10.98 19.09
C LEU A 123 8.81 -12.08 19.67
N ASN A 124 8.44 -13.35 19.49
CA ASN A 124 9.17 -14.49 20.02
C ASN A 124 10.12 -15.11 18.99
N LEU A 125 10.91 -14.28 18.32
CA LEU A 125 11.91 -14.74 17.35
C LEU A 125 13.23 -15.13 18.04
N PRO A 126 13.85 -16.27 17.68
CA PRO A 126 15.15 -16.64 18.20
C PRO A 126 16.23 -15.69 17.67
N GLY A 127 17.08 -15.21 18.59
CA GLY A 127 18.25 -14.40 18.27
C GLY A 127 17.99 -12.91 18.06
N ILE A 128 16.73 -12.47 17.97
CA ILE A 128 16.37 -11.06 17.80
C ILE A 128 15.22 -10.68 18.75
N ASP A 129 15.38 -9.59 19.49
CA ASP A 129 14.30 -9.02 20.28
C ASP A 129 13.31 -8.29 19.34
N GLY A 130 12.10 -8.84 19.16
CA GLY A 130 11.06 -8.21 18.35
C GLY A 130 10.69 -6.79 18.82
N PHE A 131 10.86 -6.48 20.11
CA PHE A 131 10.68 -5.11 20.60
C PHE A 131 11.77 -4.16 20.09
N ASP A 132 13.01 -4.64 19.91
CA ASP A 132 14.09 -3.84 19.30
C ASP A 132 13.82 -3.56 17.83
N VAL A 133 13.22 -4.51 17.10
CA VAL A 133 12.80 -4.30 15.72
C VAL A 133 11.79 -3.15 15.64
N CYS A 134 10.78 -3.13 16.51
CA CYS A 134 9.82 -2.02 16.59
C CYS A 134 10.51 -0.67 16.84
N ARG A 135 11.42 -0.62 17.83
CA ARG A 135 12.18 0.60 18.17
C ARG A 135 13.06 1.07 17.01
N MET A 136 13.71 0.15 16.32
CA MET A 136 14.55 0.43 15.15
C MET A 136 13.72 1.06 14.03
N ILE A 137 12.58 0.45 13.69
CA ILE A 137 11.68 0.97 12.64
C ILE A 137 11.20 2.38 12.98
N ARG A 138 10.84 2.66 14.23
CA ARG A 138 10.39 4.01 14.65
C ARG A 138 11.50 5.06 14.67
N ARG A 139 12.76 4.67 14.75
CA ARG A 139 13.90 5.58 14.67
C ARG A 139 14.27 5.95 13.24
N ASP A 140 13.81 5.20 12.25
CA ASP A 140 14.09 5.43 10.83
C ASP A 140 12.98 6.26 10.16
N PRO A 141 13.26 7.51 9.74
CA PRO A 141 12.27 8.35 9.04
C PRO A 141 11.76 7.74 7.74
N ASP A 142 12.57 6.92 7.05
CA ASP A 142 12.17 6.27 5.79
C ASP A 142 11.13 5.17 6.01
N LEU A 143 10.97 4.70 7.26
CA LEU A 143 10.00 3.68 7.66
C LEU A 143 8.84 4.25 8.49
N ALA A 144 8.72 5.57 8.60
CA ALA A 144 7.64 6.22 9.35
C ALA A 144 6.22 5.83 8.87
N GLY A 145 6.10 5.43 7.59
CA GLY A 145 4.85 4.94 7.01
C GLY A 145 4.54 3.45 7.26
N THR A 146 5.49 2.68 7.81
CA THR A 146 5.30 1.25 8.07
C THR A 146 4.44 1.04 9.32
N ARG A 147 3.28 0.42 9.14
CA ARG A 147 2.47 -0.06 10.26
C ARG A 147 3.05 -1.34 10.83
N ILE A 148 2.96 -1.53 12.15
CA ILE A 148 3.49 -2.71 12.83
C ILE A 148 2.37 -3.39 13.61
N LEU A 149 2.04 -4.61 13.23
CA LEU A 149 1.21 -5.54 14.00
C LEU A 149 2.14 -6.52 14.72
N ALA A 150 2.26 -6.37 16.03
CA ALA A 150 2.99 -7.32 16.85
C ALA A 150 2.12 -8.55 17.13
N VAL A 151 2.70 -9.73 16.96
CA VAL A 151 2.06 -11.03 17.20
C VAL A 151 2.89 -11.81 18.21
N THR A 152 2.28 -12.50 19.17
CA THR A 152 3.03 -13.40 20.08
C THR A 152 2.12 -14.39 20.76
N GLY A 153 2.63 -15.59 21.07
CA GLY A 153 1.93 -16.58 21.91
C GLY A 153 2.32 -16.55 23.39
N TYR A 154 3.21 -15.64 23.81
CA TYR A 154 3.83 -15.68 25.14
C TYR A 154 3.54 -14.42 25.97
N ASN A 155 3.18 -14.63 27.26
CA ASN A 155 2.95 -13.57 28.26
C ASN A 155 2.14 -12.37 27.75
N LEU A 156 0.97 -12.65 27.17
CA LEU A 156 0.17 -11.70 26.37
C LEU A 156 -0.03 -10.32 27.01
N GLU A 157 -0.44 -10.25 28.28
CA GLU A 157 -0.71 -8.97 28.96
C GLU A 157 0.55 -8.09 29.09
N VAL A 158 1.68 -8.70 29.42
CA VAL A 158 2.96 -7.98 29.54
C VAL A 158 3.51 -7.62 28.16
N SER A 159 3.28 -8.50 27.19
CA SER A 159 3.76 -8.33 25.82
C SER A 159 3.01 -7.22 25.08
N GLU A 160 1.70 -7.05 25.28
CA GLU A 160 0.92 -5.99 24.65
C GLU A 160 1.42 -4.59 25.05
N ALA A 161 1.48 -4.32 26.35
CA ALA A 161 1.93 -3.01 26.84
C ALA A 161 3.36 -2.69 26.38
N LYS A 162 4.25 -3.69 26.40
CA LYS A 162 5.64 -3.53 25.91
C LYS A 162 5.70 -3.32 24.41
N ALA A 163 4.89 -4.01 23.62
CA ALA A 163 4.88 -3.90 22.17
C ALA A 163 4.45 -2.50 21.73
N LEU A 164 3.35 -2.00 22.33
CA LEU A 164 2.84 -0.66 22.06
C LEU A 164 3.86 0.41 22.51
N ALA A 165 4.47 0.25 23.69
CA ALA A 165 5.52 1.16 24.16
C ALA A 165 6.79 1.13 23.27
N ALA A 166 7.11 -0.02 22.67
CA ALA A 166 8.20 -0.16 21.71
C ALA A 166 7.87 0.42 20.32
N GLY A 167 6.61 0.82 20.09
CA GLY A 167 6.16 1.50 18.88
C GLY A 167 5.31 0.65 17.93
N ALA A 168 4.86 -0.54 18.35
CA ALA A 168 3.85 -1.26 17.57
C ALA A 168 2.55 -0.45 17.46
N ASP A 169 1.87 -0.50 16.31
CA ASP A 169 0.57 0.17 16.14
C ASP A 169 -0.59 -0.69 16.69
N ALA A 170 -0.41 -2.01 16.70
CA ALA A 170 -1.39 -2.96 17.21
C ALA A 170 -0.71 -4.24 17.72
N PHE A 171 -1.47 -5.01 18.48
CA PHE A 171 -1.07 -6.28 19.05
C PHE A 171 -2.12 -7.37 18.81
N LEU A 172 -1.67 -8.61 18.63
CA LEU A 172 -2.51 -9.80 18.49
C LEU A 172 -1.85 -11.00 19.19
N GLY A 173 -2.57 -11.61 20.14
CA GLY A 173 -2.10 -12.80 20.86
C GLY A 173 -2.39 -14.09 20.09
N LYS A 174 -1.44 -15.02 20.04
CA LYS A 174 -1.65 -16.41 19.61
C LYS A 174 -2.23 -17.23 20.77
N PRO A 175 -3.18 -18.16 20.53
CA PRO A 175 -3.85 -18.40 19.25
C PRO A 175 -4.88 -17.30 18.93
N PHE A 176 -5.00 -16.94 17.65
CA PHE A 176 -6.02 -16.02 17.14
C PHE A 176 -6.79 -16.68 15.98
N ASP A 177 -7.99 -16.20 15.72
CA ASP A 177 -8.76 -16.57 14.55
C ASP A 177 -8.65 -15.50 13.43
N VAL A 178 -9.18 -15.83 12.26
CA VAL A 178 -9.19 -14.95 11.08
C VAL A 178 -9.94 -13.65 11.37
N ALA A 179 -10.99 -13.69 12.19
CA ALA A 179 -11.80 -12.52 12.51
C ALA A 179 -11.01 -11.50 13.36
N ALA A 180 -10.26 -11.97 14.36
CA ALA A 180 -9.39 -11.16 15.18
C ALA A 180 -8.26 -10.52 14.35
N LEU A 181 -7.64 -11.30 13.46
CA LEU A 181 -6.63 -10.76 12.53
C LEU A 181 -7.24 -9.70 11.62
N SER A 182 -8.39 -9.99 11.00
CA SER A 182 -9.11 -9.08 10.10
C SER A 182 -9.40 -7.73 10.77
N ALA A 183 -9.95 -7.75 11.99
CA ALA A 183 -10.23 -6.53 12.74
C ALA A 183 -8.99 -5.67 12.99
N ARG A 184 -7.83 -6.28 13.25
CA ARG A 184 -6.55 -5.55 13.42
C ARG A 184 -6.04 -5.00 12.10
N LEU A 185 -6.10 -5.78 11.02
CA LEU A 185 -5.70 -5.31 9.70
C LEU A 185 -6.58 -4.15 9.23
N ASP A 186 -7.89 -4.17 9.51
CA ASP A 186 -8.82 -3.11 9.11
C ASP A 186 -8.52 -1.79 9.84
N ALA A 187 -8.19 -1.87 11.13
CA ALA A 187 -7.78 -0.71 11.91
C ALA A 187 -6.47 -0.08 11.40
N LEU A 188 -5.51 -0.90 10.92
CA LEU A 188 -4.19 -0.43 10.49
C LEU A 188 -4.15 0.09 9.05
N CYS A 189 -4.84 -0.61 8.13
CA CYS A 189 -4.79 -0.32 6.70
C CYS A 189 -5.97 0.53 6.21
N GLY A 190 -6.98 0.77 7.06
CA GLY A 190 -8.31 1.21 6.64
C GLY A 190 -9.10 0.04 6.04
N THR A 191 -10.44 0.16 5.98
CA THR A 191 -11.30 -0.85 5.35
C THR A 191 -10.95 -0.94 3.87
N GLY A 192 -10.10 -1.90 3.51
CA GLY A 192 -10.05 -2.41 2.16
C GLY A 192 -11.42 -3.00 1.89
N VAL A 193 -12.14 -2.45 0.92
CA VAL A 193 -13.45 -2.96 0.49
C VAL A 193 -13.31 -4.47 0.24
N GLY A 194 -13.77 -5.27 1.20
CA GLY A 194 -14.01 -6.69 1.04
C GLY A 194 -15.26 -6.91 0.18
N PRO A 195 -15.39 -8.08 -0.45
CA PRO A 195 -16.28 -8.27 -1.59
C PRO A 195 -17.76 -8.12 -1.21
N ALA A 196 -18.50 -7.52 -2.13
CA ALA A 196 -19.97 -7.59 -2.17
C ALA A 196 -20.45 -9.02 -2.44
#